data_AF-A0A218YXD3-F1
#
_entry.id   AF-A0A218YXD3-F1
#
_cell.length_a   1.000
_cell.length_b   1.000
_cell.length_c   1.000
_cell.angle_alpha   90.00
_cell.angle_beta   90.00
_cell.angle_gamma   90.00
#
_symmetry.space_group_name_H-M   'P 1'
#
loop_
_entity.id
_entity.type
_entity.pdbx_description
1 polymer ?
#
loop_
_entity_poly.entity_id
_entity_poly.type
_entity_poly.pdbx_seq_one_letter_code
_entity_poly.pdbx_strand_id
1 'polypeptide(L)'
;MYRAQLIQILDFEGQRLAEWLSTALLATSGAIAFIVGYVKEDIKLALRFGLAGSALTLLLVVPPWGIFKRHPVKWLPIAGKESHSQGIFVDGKLLQG
;
A
#
# COMPACT_ATOMS: atom_id res chain seq x y z
N MET A 1 -7.68 2.11 20.29
CA MET A 1 -8.12 1.14 19.26
C MET A 1 -8.42 1.79 17.90
N TYR A 2 -9.08 2.95 17.81
CA TYR A 2 -9.43 3.63 16.53
C TYR A 2 -8.25 4.17 15.68
N ARG A 3 -7.06 4.37 16.25
CA ARG A 3 -5.91 4.93 15.54
C ARG A 3 -5.21 3.94 14.59
N ALA A 4 -5.25 2.64 14.87
CA ALA A 4 -4.61 1.64 14.03
C ALA A 4 -5.38 1.41 12.71
N GLN A 5 -6.72 1.47 12.77
CA GLN A 5 -7.57 1.23 11.62
C GLN A 5 -7.46 2.35 10.57
N LEU A 6 -7.24 3.59 11.00
CA LEU A 6 -7.05 4.74 10.10
C LEU A 6 -5.71 4.69 9.36
N ILE A 7 -4.64 4.25 10.02
CA ILE A 7 -3.32 4.08 9.39
C ILE A 7 -3.37 2.96 8.35
N GLN A 8 -4.02 1.84 8.66
CA GLN A 8 -4.18 0.74 7.70
C GLN A 8 -4.97 1.14 6.44
N ILE A 9 -6.03 1.94 6.57
CA ILE A 9 -6.85 2.36 5.43
C ILE A 9 -6.08 3.35 4.53
N LEU A 10 -5.22 4.21 5.10
CA LEU A 10 -4.39 5.16 4.36
C LEU A 10 -3.41 4.47 3.41
N ASP A 11 -2.79 3.37 3.85
CA ASP A 11 -1.69 2.73 3.14
C ASP A 11 -2.14 1.67 2.11
N PHE A 12 -3.44 1.33 2.05
CA PHE A 12 -3.96 0.20 1.28
C PHE A 12 -3.84 0.38 -0.25
N GLU A 13 -4.09 1.58 -0.76
CA GLU A 13 -4.04 1.87 -2.21
C GLU A 13 -2.61 1.73 -2.75
N GLY A 14 -1.64 2.29 -2.02
CA GLY A 14 -0.22 2.20 -2.35
C GLY A 14 0.33 0.78 -2.17
N GLN A 15 -0.05 0.09 -1.09
CA GLN A 15 0.30 -1.31 -0.87
C GLN A 15 -0.25 -2.22 -1.97
N ARG A 16 -1.53 -2.04 -2.37
CA ARG A 16 -2.15 -2.83 -3.44
C ARG A 16 -1.41 -2.67 -4.76
N LEU A 17 -1.02 -1.45 -5.13
CA LEU A 17 -0.24 -1.19 -6.34
C LEU A 17 1.15 -1.84 -6.26
N ALA A 18 1.82 -1.74 -5.11
CA ALA A 18 3.12 -2.35 -4.87
C ALA A 18 3.06 -3.89 -4.98
N GLU A 19 2.01 -4.51 -4.45
CA GLU A 19 1.78 -5.95 -4.53
C GLU A 19 1.55 -6.41 -5.97
N TRP A 20 0.71 -5.70 -6.72
CA TRP A 20 0.44 -5.98 -8.14
C TRP A 20 1.70 -5.85 -8.99
N LEU A 21 2.47 -4.76 -8.80
CA LEU A 21 3.73 -4.54 -9.52
C LEU A 21 4.77 -5.60 -9.18
N SER A 22 4.93 -5.94 -7.90
CA SER A 22 5.87 -6.98 -7.47
C SER A 22 5.56 -8.31 -8.14
N THR A 23 4.28 -8.70 -8.11
CA THR A 23 3.80 -9.94 -8.70
C THR A 23 4.05 -9.97 -10.20
N ALA A 24 3.65 -8.92 -10.92
CA ALA A 24 3.84 -8.83 -12.36
C ALA A 24 5.31 -8.85 -12.79
N LEU A 25 6.17 -8.09 -12.09
CA LEU A 25 7.60 -8.01 -12.40
C LEU A 25 8.34 -9.31 -12.08
N LEU A 26 8.09 -9.91 -10.91
CA LEU A 26 8.72 -11.18 -10.54
C LEU A 26 8.25 -12.33 -11.42
N ALA A 27 6.96 -12.40 -11.74
CA ALA A 27 6.43 -13.43 -12.64
C ALA A 27 7.06 -13.33 -14.03
N THR A 28 7.15 -12.11 -14.58
CA THR A 28 7.76 -11.86 -15.88
C THR A 28 9.27 -12.18 -15.87
N SER A 29 9.98 -11.75 -14.83
CA SER A 29 11.39 -12.10 -14.62
C SER A 29 11.61 -13.61 -14.56
N GLY A 30 10.79 -14.33 -13.78
CA GLY A 30 10.85 -15.77 -13.65
C GLY A 30 10.59 -16.49 -14.97
N ALA A 31 9.61 -16.03 -15.76
CA ALA A 31 9.33 -16.57 -17.09
C ALA A 31 10.52 -16.38 -18.04
N ILE A 32 11.13 -15.20 -18.08
CA ILE A 32 12.32 -14.91 -18.90
C ILE A 32 13.50 -15.78 -18.45
N ALA A 33 13.77 -15.83 -17.15
CA ALA A 33 14.84 -16.63 -16.57
C ALA A 33 14.70 -18.12 -16.92
N PHE A 34 13.47 -18.64 -16.84
CA PHE A 34 13.16 -20.02 -17.19
C PHE A 34 13.36 -20.28 -18.68
N ILE A 35 12.78 -19.46 -19.57
CA ILE A 35 12.89 -19.64 -21.03
C ILE A 35 14.36 -19.58 -21.48
N VAL A 36 15.10 -18.56 -21.03
CA VAL A 36 16.51 -18.39 -21.40
C VAL A 36 17.36 -19.54 -20.83
N GLY A 37 17.14 -19.90 -19.57
CA GLY A 37 17.81 -21.02 -18.93
C GLY A 37 17.58 -22.35 -19.64
N TYR A 38 16.34 -22.61 -20.04
CA TYR A 38 15.93 -23.82 -20.74
C TYR A 38 16.54 -23.89 -22.14
N VAL A 39 16.42 -22.84 -22.94
CA VAL A 39 16.95 -22.81 -24.32
C VAL A 39 18.48 -22.93 -24.35
N LYS A 40 19.16 -22.44 -23.31
CA LYS A 40 20.64 -22.49 -23.20
C LYS A 40 21.16 -23.67 -22.39
N GLU A 41 20.27 -24.47 -21.79
CA GLU A 41 20.60 -25.55 -20.86
C GLU A 41 21.56 -25.11 -19.73
N ASP A 42 21.50 -23.83 -19.33
CA ASP A 42 22.40 -23.23 -18.34
C ASP A 42 21.62 -22.66 -17.16
N ILE A 43 21.64 -23.41 -16.05
CA ILE A 43 20.98 -23.02 -14.80
C ILE A 43 21.61 -21.78 -14.15
N LYS A 44 22.91 -21.53 -14.34
CA LYS A 44 23.57 -20.34 -13.80
C LYS A 44 23.10 -19.10 -14.55
N LEU A 45 22.87 -19.22 -15.85
CA LEU A 45 22.31 -18.13 -16.65
C LEU A 45 20.87 -17.82 -16.21
N ALA A 46 20.04 -18.86 -16.04
CA ALA A 46 18.69 -18.72 -15.49
C ALA A 46 18.70 -17.98 -14.14
N LEU A 47 19.58 -18.41 -13.23
CA LEU A 47 19.71 -17.82 -11.90
C LEU A 47 20.13 -16.35 -11.96
N ARG A 48 21.07 -15.98 -12.85
CA ARG A 48 21.48 -14.57 -13.03
C ARG A 48 20.33 -13.70 -13.49
N PHE A 49 19.52 -14.16 -14.45
CA PHE A 49 18.35 -13.41 -14.90
C PHE A 49 17.29 -13.30 -13.81
N GLY A 50 17.02 -14.40 -13.09
CA GLY A 50 16.10 -14.39 -11.96
C GLY A 50 16.53 -13.39 -10.89
N LEU A 51 17.79 -13.43 -10.46
CA LEU A 51 18.35 -12.53 -9.44
C LEU A 51 18.36 -11.07 -9.92
N ALA A 52 18.77 -10.82 -11.16
CA ALA A 52 18.78 -9.47 -11.73
C ALA A 52 17.36 -8.88 -11.77
N GLY A 53 16.38 -9.66 -12.23
CA GLY A 53 15.00 -9.21 -12.28
C GLY A 53 14.38 -9.05 -10.88
N SER A 54 14.69 -9.93 -9.93
CA SER A 54 14.28 -9.75 -8.52
C SER A 54 14.88 -8.50 -7.89
N ALA A 55 16.17 -8.23 -8.11
CA ALA A 55 16.82 -7.02 -7.63
C ALA A 55 16.18 -5.77 -8.24
N LEU A 56 15.87 -5.79 -9.54
CA LEU A 56 15.16 -4.70 -10.22
C LEU A 56 13.76 -4.49 -9.63
N THR A 57 12.99 -5.57 -9.38
CA THR A 57 11.68 -5.47 -8.73
C THR A 57 11.79 -4.82 -7.37
N LEU A 58 12.76 -5.22 -6.55
CA LEU A 58 12.98 -4.63 -5.24
C LEU A 58 13.28 -3.14 -5.35
N LEU A 59 14.16 -2.73 -6.26
CA LEU A 59 14.46 -1.32 -6.49
C LEU A 59 13.23 -0.51 -6.96
N LEU A 60 12.35 -1.11 -7.77
CA LEU A 60 11.17 -0.43 -8.28
C LEU A 60 10.01 -0.36 -7.29
N VAL A 61 9.86 -1.36 -6.41
CA VAL A 61 8.68 -1.46 -5.54
C VAL A 61 8.97 -1.07 -4.09
N VAL A 62 10.15 -1.40 -3.56
CA VAL A 62 10.45 -1.19 -2.12
C VAL A 62 10.54 0.28 -1.74
N PRO A 63 11.21 1.17 -2.51
CA PRO A 63 11.23 2.57 -2.16
C PRO A 63 9.83 3.17 -2.28
N PRO A 64 9.42 4.07 -1.37
CA PRO A 64 8.13 4.74 -1.41
C PRO A 64 8.15 5.87 -2.46
N TRP A 65 8.27 5.48 -3.73
CA TRP A 65 8.30 6.37 -4.89
C TRP A 65 7.03 7.24 -4.94
N GLY A 66 7.17 8.46 -5.45
CA GLY A 66 6.05 9.41 -5.55
C GLY A 66 4.86 8.88 -6.36
N ILE A 67 5.06 7.90 -7.24
CA ILE A 67 3.99 7.17 -7.95
C ILE A 67 3.01 6.48 -6.99
N PHE A 68 3.47 5.96 -5.85
CA PHE A 68 2.63 5.36 -4.81
C PHE A 68 1.92 6.41 -3.93
N LYS A 69 2.27 7.70 -4.08
CA LYS A 69 1.77 8.83 -3.26
C LYS A 69 0.95 9.84 -4.05
N ARG A 70 0.45 9.48 -5.24
CA ARG A 70 -0.26 10.43 -6.13
C ARG A 70 -1.63 10.89 -5.62
N HIS A 71 -2.24 10.18 -4.67
CA HIS A 71 -3.46 10.62 -4.01
C HIS A 71 -3.15 10.94 -2.54
N PRO A 72 -2.75 12.18 -2.20
CA PRO A 72 -2.67 12.58 -0.81
C PRO A 72 -4.08 12.47 -0.22
N VAL A 73 -4.27 11.49 0.66
CA VAL A 73 -5.54 11.28 1.34
C VAL A 73 -5.84 12.55 2.14
N LYS A 74 -6.85 13.29 1.68
CA LYS A 74 -7.35 14.49 2.35
C LYS A 74 -8.16 14.02 3.55
N TRP A 75 -7.52 13.94 4.71
CA TRP A 75 -8.18 13.63 5.96
C TRP A 75 -9.26 14.67 6.23
N LEU A 76 -10.52 14.24 6.37
CA LEU A 76 -11.53 15.09 6.97
C LEU A 76 -11.08 15.40 8.42
N PRO A 77 -11.25 16.64 8.90
CA PRO A 77 -11.02 16.94 10.30
C PRO A 77 -11.84 15.97 11.13
N ILE A 78 -11.18 15.30 12.08
CA ILE A 78 -11.85 14.45 13.05
C ILE A 78 -12.91 15.34 13.71
N ALA A 79 -14.20 15.03 13.52
CA ALA A 79 -15.29 15.71 14.21
C ALA A 79 -15.07 15.51 15.71
N GLY A 80 -14.42 16.49 16.33
CA GLY A 80 -13.80 16.31 17.63
C GLY A 80 -13.13 17.58 18.09
N LYS A 81 -13.81 18.72 17.93
CA LYS A 81 -13.86 19.88 18.84
C LYS A 81 -14.53 21.06 18.14
N GLU A 82 -15.82 20.92 17.88
CA GLU A 82 -16.69 22.08 17.99
C GLU A 82 -17.55 21.83 19.21
N SER A 83 -17.24 22.59 20.26
CA SER A 83 -18.02 22.68 21.49
C SER A 83 -19.36 23.34 21.13
N HIS A 84 -20.25 22.60 20.48
CA HIS A 84 -21.66 22.91 20.54
C HIS A 84 -22.19 22.14 21.74
N SER A 85 -22.43 22.88 22.83
CA SER A 85 -23.25 22.47 23.96
C SER A 85 -24.60 21.98 23.42
N GLN A 86 -24.68 20.70 23.08
CA GLN A 86 -25.94 20.03 22.83
C GLN A 86 -26.47 19.62 24.19
N GLY A 87 -27.23 20.53 24.81
CA GLY A 87 -28.05 20.20 25.97
C GLY A 87 -28.90 18.99 25.63
N ILE A 88 -28.67 17.88 26.34
CA ILE A 88 -29.45 16.67 26.17
C ILE A 88 -30.84 16.95 26.74
N PHE A 89 -31.83 17.08 25.86
CA PHE A 89 -33.23 17.18 26.25
C PHE A 89 -33.73 15.79 26.62
N VAL A 90 -33.90 15.54 27.91
CA VAL A 90 -34.70 14.41 28.40
C VAL A 90 -35.95 15.02 29.05
N ASP A 91 -37.11 14.68 28.50
CA ASP A 91 -38.45 15.04 29.00
C ASP A 91 -38.74 16.54 29.20
N GLY A 92 -38.47 17.35 28.18
CA GLY A 92 -39.08 18.68 28.06
C GLY A 92 -38.54 19.77 29.01
N LYS A 93 -37.42 19.55 29.69
CA LYS A 93 -36.76 20.62 30.47
C LYS A 93 -35.25 20.63 30.24
N LEU A 94 -34.72 21.80 29.86
CA LEU A 94 -33.29 22.05 29.74
C LEU A 94 -32.64 22.07 31.11
N LEU A 95 -31.71 21.15 31.37
CA LEU A 95 -30.79 21.26 32.48
C LEU A 95 -29.43 21.75 31.97
N GLN A 96 -28.98 22.86 32.54
CA GLN A 96 -27.71 23.47 32.22
C GLN A 96 -26.81 23.37 33.46
N GLY A 97 -25.69 22.67 33.32
CA GLY A 97 -24.53 22.69 34.23
C GLY A 97 -24.70 21.99 35.56
#